data_AF-A0A8T2QP89-F1
#
_entry.id   AF-A0A8T2QP89-F1
#
_cell.length_a   1.000
_cell.length_b   1.000
_cell.length_c   1.000
_cell.angle_alpha   90.00
_cell.angle_beta   90.00
_cell.angle_gamma   90.00
#
_symmetry.space_group_name_H-M   'P 1'
#
loop_
_entity.id
_entity.type
_entity.pdbx_description
1 polymer ?
#
loop_
_entity_poly.entity_id
_entity_poly.type
_entity_poly.pdbx_seq_one_letter_code
_entity_poly.pdbx_strand_id
1 'polypeptide(L)' 'MKTLCGWVNRKIFLYNVTFGLYMLDWWERLLFNFLVLLLIWFLGYNSWRYTANFLRGQQWRLVNGEG' A
#
# COMPACT_ATOMS: atom_id res chain seq x y z
N MET A 1 -30.95 -6.53 14.95
CA MET A 1 -31.01 -6.07 13.54
C MET A 1 -29.90 -5.10 13.12
N LYS A 2 -29.43 -4.18 13.98
CA LYS A 2 -28.42 -3.15 13.60
C LYS A 2 -26.99 -3.68 13.33
N THR A 3 -26.59 -4.80 13.92
CA THR A 3 -25.22 -5.36 13.80
C THR A 3 -24.99 -6.18 12.52
N LEU A 4 -26.03 -6.87 12.02
CA LEU A 4 -25.96 -7.67 10.80
C LEU A 4 -25.74 -6.80 9.56
N CYS A 5 -26.41 -5.65 9.48
CA CYS A 5 -26.30 -4.74 8.34
C CYS A 5 -24.87 -4.19 8.16
N GLY A 6 -24.17 -3.87 9.26
CA GLY A 6 -22.78 -3.41 9.20
C GLY A 6 -21.79 -4.48 8.73
N TRP A 7 -21.97 -5.73 9.18
CA TRP A 7 -21.13 -6.86 8.76
C TRP A 7 -21.38 -7.26 7.29
N VAL A 8 -22.64 -7.26 6.86
CA VAL A 8 -23.03 -7.55 5.48
C VAL A 8 -22.49 -6.51 4.51
N ASN A 9 -22.54 -5.22 4.84
CA ASN A 9 -21.93 -4.16 4.01
C ASN A 9 -20.43 -4.34 3.84
N ARG A 10 -19.73 -4.75 4.91
CA ARG A 10 -18.29 -5.02 4.86
C ARG A 10 -17.97 -6.23 3.98
N LYS A 11 -18.80 -7.28 4.05
CA LYS A 11 -18.72 -8.44 3.15
C LYS A 11 -18.94 -8.01 1.71
N ILE A 12 -20.01 -7.28 1.40
CA ILE A 12 -20.35 -6.81 0.04
C ILE A 12 -19.26 -5.92 -0.56
N PHE A 13 -18.65 -5.03 0.21
CA PHE A 13 -17.54 -4.20 -0.29
C PHE A 13 -16.32 -5.04 -0.70
N LEU A 14 -15.91 -5.99 0.14
CA LEU A 14 -14.85 -6.94 -0.18
C LEU A 14 -15.21 -7.82 -1.39
N TYR A 15 -16.45 -8.34 -1.45
CA TYR A 15 -16.93 -9.09 -2.58
C TYR A 15 -16.91 -8.25 -3.86
N ASN A 16 -17.38 -7.00 -3.86
CA ASN A 16 -17.32 -6.11 -5.03
C ASN A 16 -15.89 -5.78 -5.46
N VAL A 17 -14.94 -5.62 -4.52
CA VAL A 17 -13.54 -5.37 -4.88
C VAL A 17 -12.87 -6.63 -5.45
N THR A 18 -13.11 -7.79 -4.85
CA THR A 18 -12.48 -9.05 -5.27
C THR A 18 -13.13 -9.60 -6.53
N PHE A 19 -14.46 -9.60 -6.61
CA PHE A 19 -15.22 -9.98 -7.81
C PHE A 19 -15.09 -8.92 -8.90
N GLY A 20 -15.04 -7.63 -8.59
CA GLY A 20 -14.83 -6.56 -9.57
C GLY A 20 -13.46 -6.65 -10.25
N LEU A 21 -12.39 -6.90 -9.49
CA LEU A 21 -11.10 -7.29 -10.07
C LEU A 21 -11.18 -8.62 -10.83
N TYR A 22 -12.05 -9.55 -10.39
CA TYR A 22 -12.25 -10.83 -11.06
C TYR A 22 -13.10 -10.72 -12.35
N MET A 23 -13.86 -9.64 -12.53
CA MET A 23 -14.70 -9.41 -13.70
C MET A 23 -13.95 -8.70 -14.82
N LEU A 24 -12.81 -8.07 -14.53
CA LEU A 24 -11.88 -7.54 -15.54
C LEU A 24 -11.43 -8.66 -16.47
N ASP A 25 -11.31 -8.33 -17.76
CA ASP A 25 -10.85 -9.25 -18.79
C ASP A 25 -9.46 -9.80 -18.40
N TRP A 26 -9.12 -11.00 -18.86
CA TRP A 26 -7.91 -11.70 -18.38
C TRP A 26 -6.64 -10.85 -18.55
N TRP A 27 -6.59 -10.05 -19.61
CA TRP A 27 -5.54 -9.07 -19.86
C TRP A 27 -5.53 -7.87 -18.90
N GLU A 28 -6.69 -7.35 -18.53
CA GLU A 28 -6.78 -6.17 -17.65
C GLU A 28 -6.36 -6.50 -16.22
N ARG A 29 -6.59 -7.74 -15.75
CA ARG A 29 -6.06 -8.21 -14.47
C ARG A 29 -4.54 -8.18 -14.41
N LEU A 30 -3.90 -8.60 -15.50
CA LEU A 30 -2.44 -8.60 -15.58
C LEU A 30 -1.93 -7.15 -15.51
N LEU A 31 -2.57 -6.25 -16.27
CA LEU A 31 -2.23 -4.83 -16.32
C LEU A 31 -2.43 -4.16 -14.95
N PHE A 32 -3.55 -4.42 -14.28
CA PHE A 32 -3.83 -3.86 -12.96
C PHE A 32 -2.85 -4.35 -11.88
N ASN A 33 -2.53 -5.65 -11.86
CA ASN A 33 -1.52 -6.19 -10.93
C ASN A 33 -0.13 -5.60 -11.17
N PHE A 34 0.27 -5.45 -12.43
CA PHE A 34 1.52 -4.76 -12.78
C PHE A 34 1.51 -3.30 -12.32
N LEU A 35 0.39 -2.61 -12.50
CA LEU A 35 0.25 -1.20 -12.12
C LEU A 35 0.34 -1.02 -10.60
N VAL A 36 -0.29 -1.91 -9.82
CA VAL A 36 -0.19 -1.91 -8.35
C VAL A 36 1.23 -2.26 -7.88
N LEU A 37 1.88 -3.25 -8.50
CA LEU A 37 3.28 -3.59 -8.20
C LEU A 37 4.23 -2.42 -8.49
N LEU A 38 4.07 -1.77 -9.64
CA LEU A 38 4.85 -0.59 -10.01
C LEU A 38 4.56 0.59 -9.09
N LEU A 39 3.31 0.77 -8.66
CA LEU A 39 2.94 1.83 -7.71
C LEU A 39 3.58 1.60 -6.34
N ILE A 40 3.51 0.39 -5.80
CA ILE A 40 4.14 0.02 -4.52
C ILE A 40 5.66 0.14 -4.63
N TRP A 41 6.24 -0.32 -5.74
CA TRP A 41 7.66 -0.18 -6.00
C TRP A 41 8.08 1.29 -6.07
N PHE A 42 7.32 2.12 -6.78
CA PHE A 42 7.59 3.54 -6.93
C PHE A 42 7.48 4.26 -5.57
N LEU A 43 6.40 4.04 -4.83
CA LEU A 43 6.21 4.62 -3.50
C LEU A 43 7.26 4.12 -2.52
N GLY A 44 7.58 2.83 -2.52
CA GLY A 44 8.59 2.22 -1.66
C GLY A 44 9.99 2.74 -1.96
N TYR A 45 10.38 2.81 -3.23
CA TYR A 45 11.68 3.32 -3.65
C TYR A 45 11.84 4.81 -3.32
N ASN A 46 10.81 5.62 -3.58
CA ASN A 46 10.82 7.04 -3.21
C ASN A 46 10.85 7.21 -1.68
N SER A 47 9.98 6.50 -0.95
CA SER A 47 9.91 6.57 0.51
C SER A 47 11.21 6.13 1.17
N TRP A 48 11.81 5.03 0.70
CA TRP A 48 13.09 4.51 1.18
C TRP A 48 14.20 5.54 1.07
N ARG A 49 14.26 6.30 -0.04
CA ARG A 49 15.26 7.35 -0.22
C ARG A 49 15.09 8.50 0.78
N TYR A 50 13.85 8.91 1.04
CA TYR A 50 13.56 9.96 2.02
C TYR A 50 13.84 9.51 3.46
N THR A 51 13.41 8.31 3.85
CA THR A 51 13.67 7.77 5.19
C THR A 51 15.14 7.44 5.41
N ALA A 52 15.87 6.91 4.42
CA ALA A 52 17.29 6.63 4.54
C ALA A 52 18.11 7.91 4.80
N ASN A 53 17.78 9.02 4.11
CA ASN A 53 18.42 10.30 4.35
C ASN A 53 18.08 10.88 5.73
N PHE A 54 16.83 10.72 6.18
CA PHE A 54 16.40 11.15 7.51
C PHE A 54 17.11 10.35 8.62
N LEU A 55 17.14 9.01 8.51
CA LEU A 55 17.79 8.11 9.46
C LEU A 55 19.30 8.34 9.52
N ARG A 56 19.96 8.53 8.37
CA ARG A 56 21.38 8.90 8.32
C ARG A 56 21.64 10.24 9.02
N GLY A 57 20.73 11.21 8.87
CA GLY A 57 20.80 12.49 9.58
C GLY A 57 20.62 12.37 11.10
N GLN A 58 19.72 11.49 11.56
CA GLN A 58 19.55 11.19 12.98
C GLN A 58 20.80 10.51 13.54
N GLN A 59 21.33 9.50 12.85
CA GLN A 59 22.54 8.80 13.26
C GLN A 59 23.76 9.74 13.34
N TRP A 60 23.87 10.71 12.42
CA TRP A 60 24.94 11.71 12.47
C TRP A 60 24.87 12.61 13.71
N ARG A 61 23.65 12.94 14.18
CA ARG A 61 23.46 13.71 15.43
C ARG A 61 23.73 12.87 16.67
N LEU A 62 23.39 11.58 16.66
CA LEU A 62 23.69 10.68 17.77
C LEU A 62 25.20 10.41 17.89
N VAL A 63 25.93 10.37 16.78
CA VAL A 63 27.38 10.14 16.75
C VAL A 63 28.19 11.40 17.11
N ASN A 64 27.72 12.60 16.74
CA ASN A 64 28.43 13.87 17.00
C ASN A 64 27.83 14.70 18.14
N GLY A 65 26.86 14.15 18.88
CA GLY A 65 26.11 14.84 19.94
C GLY A 65 26.68 14.68 21.35
N GLU A 66 27.84 14.05 21.53
CA GLU A 66 28.51 13.94 22.81
C GLU A 66 29.95 14.47 22.67
N GLY A 67 30.15 15.69 23.18
CA GLY A 67 31.37 16.49 23.14
C GLY A 67 31.10 17.92 23.56
#